data_AF-A0A3E1EKQ8-F1
#
_entry.id   AF-A0A3E1EKQ8-F1
#
_cell.length_a   1.000
_cell.length_b   1.000
_cell.length_c   1.000
_cell.angle_alpha   90.00
_cell.angle_beta   90.00
_cell.angle_gamma   90.00
#
_symmetry.space_group_name_H-M   'P 1'
#
loop_
_entity.id
_entity.type
_entity.pdbx_description
1 polymer ?
#
loop_
_entity_poly.entity_id
_entity_poly.type
_entity_poly.pdbx_seq_one_letter_code
_entity_poly.pdbx_strand_id
1 'polypeptide(L)' 'MIVCPKKVGAAEGVFPAPEGAACYTAPKQLLSAGQIRADESIVLFNTGTGLKYLEDYPPNPAAVRS' A
#
# COMPACT_ATOMS: atom_id res chain seq x y z
N MET A 1 5.75 -6.21 -6.16
CA MET A 1 4.87 -6.21 -4.97
C MET A 1 5.12 -5.05 -4.01
N ILE A 2 6.34 -4.54 -3.86
CA ILE A 2 6.68 -3.52 -2.84
C ILE A 2 6.27 -2.06 -3.14
N VAL A 3 5.85 -1.73 -4.37
CA VAL A 3 5.59 -0.33 -4.77
C VAL A 3 4.36 0.25 -4.07
N CYS A 4 3.27 -0.51 -3.97
CA CYS A 4 2.06 -0.04 -3.28
C CYS A 4 2.26 0.15 -1.78
N PRO A 5 2.82 -0.82 -1.02
CA PRO A 5 3.02 -0.62 0.42
C PRO A 5 3.94 0.56 0.74
N LYS A 6 4.98 0.84 -0.09
CA LYS A 6 5.82 2.04 0.06
C LYS A 6 5.00 3.34 -0.07
N LYS A 7 4.10 3.40 -1.04
CA LYS A 7 3.22 4.57 -1.25
C LYS A 7 2.26 4.76 -0.07
N VAL A 8 1.65 3.67 0.40
CA VAL A 8 0.76 3.71 1.57
C VAL A 8 1.51 4.13 2.82
N GLY A 9 2.71 3.59 3.06
CA GLY A 9 3.54 3.99 4.20
C GLY A 9 3.94 5.46 4.16
N ALA A 10 4.27 5.99 2.98
CA ALA A 10 4.62 7.40 2.83
C ALA A 10 3.41 8.34 2.98
N ALA A 11 2.21 7.93 2.57
CA ALA A 11 1.01 8.78 2.60
C ALA A 11 0.23 8.69 3.92
N GLU A 12 0.08 7.49 4.47
CA GLU A 12 -0.83 7.19 5.59
C GLU A 12 -0.10 6.75 6.86
N GLY A 13 1.22 6.55 6.81
CA GLY A 13 2.00 6.02 7.94
C GLY A 13 1.74 4.53 8.25
N VAL A 14 1.05 3.81 7.36
CA VAL A 14 0.73 2.39 7.51
C VAL A 14 1.67 1.56 6.65
N PHE A 15 2.28 0.52 7.21
CA PHE A 15 3.08 -0.45 6.46
C PHE A 15 2.31 -1.76 6.22
N PRO A 16 1.39 -1.79 5.23
CA PRO A 16 0.53 -2.94 4.99
C PRO A 16 1.28 -4.09 4.30
N ALA A 17 0.70 -5.29 4.36
CA ALA A 17 1.11 -6.37 3.47
C ALA A 17 0.83 -5.99 1.99
N PRO A 18 1.55 -6.58 1.02
CA PRO A 18 1.37 -6.31 -0.41
C PRO A 18 -0.08 -6.46 -0.89
N GLU A 19 -0.81 -7.45 -0.39
CA GLU A 19 -2.20 -7.73 -0.72
C GLU A 19 -3.13 -6.61 -0.24
N GLY A 20 -2.93 -6.14 1.00
CA GLY A 20 -3.64 -4.99 1.54
C GLY A 20 -3.31 -3.70 0.78
N ALA A 21 -2.06 -3.51 0.38
CA ALA A 21 -1.65 -2.32 -0.36
C ALA A 21 -2.17 -2.29 -1.82
N ALA A 22 -2.36 -3.44 -2.46
CA ALA A 22 -2.93 -3.51 -3.80
C ALA A 22 -4.36 -2.95 -3.83
N CYS A 23 -5.14 -3.26 -2.79
CA CYS A 23 -6.47 -2.71 -2.59
C CYS A 23 -6.48 -1.18 -2.41
N TYR A 24 -5.37 -0.54 -2.03
CA TYR A 24 -5.31 0.93 -1.93
C TYR A 24 -5.34 1.61 -3.30
N THR A 25 -4.87 0.92 -4.35
CA THR A 25 -4.91 1.44 -5.72
C THR A 25 -6.22 1.14 -6.47
N ALA A 26 -6.95 0.12 -6.05
CA ALA A 26 -8.19 -0.31 -6.71
C ALA A 26 -9.29 0.77 -6.71
N PRO A 27 -9.54 1.54 -5.62
CA PRO A 27 -10.56 2.60 -5.62
C PRO A 27 -10.38 3.62 -6.74
N LYS A 28 -9.13 4.01 -7.07
CA LYS A 28 -8.88 4.95 -8.17
C LYS A 28 -9.34 4.41 -9.52
N GLN A 29 -9.11 3.11 -9.76
CA GLN A 29 -9.52 2.45 -10.99
C GLN A 29 -11.04 2.24 -11.02
N LEU A 30 -11.62 1.76 -9.93
CA LEU A 30 -13.06 1.55 -9.79
C LEU A 30 -13.84 2.85 -9.95
N LEU A 31 -13.33 3.97 -9.41
CA LEU A 31 -13.93 5.29 -9.59
C LEU A 31 -13.87 5.74 -11.04
N SER A 32 -12.72 5.57 -11.71
CA SER A 32 -12.58 5.91 -13.14
C SER A 32 -13.49 5.07 -14.05
N ALA A 33 -13.80 3.84 -13.64
CA ALA A 33 -14.71 2.94 -14.32
C ALA A 33 -16.19 3.17 -13.96
N GLY A 34 -16.49 4.12 -13.05
CA GLY A 34 -17.86 4.40 -12.59
C GLY A 34 -18.48 3.28 -11.74
N GLN A 35 -17.66 2.37 -11.20
CA GLN A 35 -18.13 1.24 -10.40
C GLN A 35 -18.36 1.59 -8.93
N ILE A 36 -17.80 2.71 -8.46
CA ILE A 36 -18.02 3.30 -7.14
C ILE A 36 -18.26 4.80 -7.30
N ARG A 37 -18.88 5.44 -6.31
CA ARG A 37 -19.08 6.89 -6.32
C ARG A 37 -18.00 7.63 -5.54
N ALA A 38 -17.79 8.90 -5.86
CA ALA A 38 -16.79 9.73 -5.18
C ALA A 38 -17.12 10.01 -3.70
N ASP A 39 -18.39 9.91 -3.32
CA ASP A 39 -18.90 10.09 -1.95
C ASP A 39 -19.03 8.77 -1.18
N GLU A 40 -18.62 7.65 -1.77
CA GLU A 40 -18.72 6.33 -1.16
C GLU A 40 -17.57 6.09 -0.16
N SER A 41 -17.90 5.46 0.97
CA SER A 41 -16.91 5.09 1.99
C SER A 41 -16.46 3.65 1.77
N ILE A 42 -15.14 3.44 1.66
CA ILE A 42 -14.54 2.13 1.41
C ILE A 42 -13.70 1.72 2.61
N VAL A 43 -13.88 0.49 3.08
CA VAL A 43 -13.05 -0.10 4.13
C VAL A 43 -12.05 -1.07 3.49
N LEU A 44 -10.76 -0.79 3.69
CA LEU A 44 -9.68 -1.65 3.24
C LEU A 44 -9.27 -2.60 4.38
N PHE A 45 -9.55 -3.89 4.22
CA PHE A 45 -9.14 -4.93 5.17
C PHE A 45 -7.69 -5.35 4.90
N ASN A 46 -6.75 -4.77 5.66
CA ASN A 46 -5.36 -5.20 5.65
C ASN A 46 -5.16 -6.31 6.70
N THR A 47 -5.04 -7.57 6.26
CA THR A 47 -4.91 -8.75 7.14
C THR A 47 -3.48 -9.03 7.59
N GLY A 48 -2.49 -8.29 7.08
CA GLY A 48 -1.07 -8.53 7.34
C GLY A 48 -0.22 -7.27 7.42
N THR A 49 0.97 -7.40 7.98
CA THR A 49 1.96 -6.32 8.05
C THR A 49 3.02 -6.48 6.97
N GLY A 50 3.52 -5.36 6.44
CA GLY A 50 4.66 -5.34 5.52
C GLY A 50 5.95 -5.90 6.13
N LEU A 51 6.03 -6.01 7.46
CA LEU A 51 7.17 -6.60 8.18
C LEU A 51 7.40 -8.09 7.83
N LYS A 52 6.39 -8.78 7.30
CA LYS A 52 6.51 -10.16 6.82
C LYS A 52 7.28 -10.29 5.49
N TYR A 53 7.61 -9.17 4.86
CA TYR A 53 8.16 -9.12 3.51
C TYR A 53 9.43 -8.25 3.47
N LEU A 54 10.16 -8.11 4.58
CA LEU A 54 11.34 -7.24 4.65
C LEU A 54 12.43 -7.68 3.68
N GLU A 55 12.53 -8.99 3.41
CA GLU A 55 13.41 -9.58 2.42
C GLU A 55 13.17 -9.08 0.98
N ASP A 56 11.94 -8.63 0.68
CA ASP A 56 11.58 -8.08 -0.63
C ASP A 56 11.97 -6.60 -0.78
N TYR A 57 12.40 -5.95 0.31
CA TYR A 57 12.80 -4.55 0.29
C TYR A 57 14.30 -4.43 0.06
N PRO A 58 14.73 -3.71 -0.99
CA PRO A 58 16.14 -3.42 -1.14
C PRO A 58 16.63 -2.60 0.07
N PRO A 59 17.86 -2.84 0.54
CA PRO A 59 18.42 -2.11 1.65
C PRO A 59 18.35 -0.60 1.39
N ASN A 60 18.02 0.17 2.42
CA ASN A 60 17.96 1.62 2.30
C ASN A 60 19.38 2.15 2.03
N PRO A 61 19.66 2.76 0.86
CA PRO A 61 21.00 3.25 0.54
C PRO A 61 21.49 4.32 1.52
N ALA A 62 20.56 5.02 2.20
CA ALA A 62 20.86 6.01 3.22
C ALA A 62 21.21 5.40 4.59
N ALA A 63 20.85 4.14 4.84
CA ALA A 63 21.13 3.46 6.11
C ALA A 63 22.51 2.78 6.15
N VAL A 64 23.18 2.62 5.01
CA VAL A 64 24.48 1.93 4.88
C VAL A 64 25.66 2.93 4.94
N ARG A 65 25.40 4.23 5.01
CA ARG A 65 26.41 5.28 5.23
C ARG A 65 26.44 5.66 6.71
N SER A 66 27.05 4.81 7.53
CA SER A 66 27.52 5.13 8.88
C SER A 66 29.01 4.84 8.96
#